data_AF-A0A060LSW5-F1
#
_entry.id   AF-A0A060LSW5-F1
#
_cell.length_a   1.000
_cell.length_b   1.000
_cell.length_c   1.000
_cell.angle_alpha   90.00
_cell.angle_beta   90.00
_cell.angle_gamma   90.00
#
_symmetry.space_group_name_H-M   'P 1'
#
loop_
_entity.id
_entity.type
_entity.pdbx_description
1 polymer ?
#
loop_
_entity_poly.entity_id
_entity_poly.type
_entity_poly.pdbx_seq_one_letter_code
_entity_poly.pdbx_strand_id
1 'polypeptide(L)'
;MEHSVVIPKINYPFSGDISKHAEEVQLSTYEWAASQKILDPITLEKYDEEKLGFLASRIHANGEKQDIELTSEFLLLFCILDDYSDQVKNENEFNLYLTEILSIFAKGYTNENDALLGAWVDWWRRVGVTNVTWREKFIHDAMRCFDSLKWEVRYRIKNASPDLNEYMIERQHTGSVYLVFDLIEKSNQNYIPNEIKGELFFHLVESANKIVNWTNDLVSLNRELETGDVHNLVVCIQKQENLSLNEAISKVEKLHYQEVDNFMKVKEKLLNVPHPYQHELNEFILGLKQSIAGYYEWSVETNRY
;
A
#
# COMPACT_ATOMS: atom_id res chain seq x y z
N MET A 1 -29.08 4.02 10.19
CA MET A 1 -28.62 4.29 11.57
C MET A 1 -27.20 4.80 11.41
N GLU A 2 -26.88 5.96 11.98
CA GLU A 2 -25.54 6.55 11.93
C GLU A 2 -24.57 5.58 12.61
N HIS A 3 -23.80 4.83 11.81
CA HIS A 3 -22.76 3.93 12.27
C HIS A 3 -21.38 4.62 12.28
N SER A 4 -21.34 5.96 12.45
CA SER A 4 -20.07 6.63 12.62
C SER A 4 -19.51 6.24 13.99
N VAL A 5 -18.43 5.46 13.97
CA VAL A 5 -17.66 5.07 15.14
C VAL A 5 -16.47 6.00 15.30
N VAL A 6 -16.05 6.18 16.54
CA VAL A 6 -14.87 6.97 16.88
C VAL A 6 -13.63 6.10 16.63
N ILE A 7 -12.83 6.50 15.65
CA ILE A 7 -11.54 5.86 15.37
C ILE A 7 -10.50 6.39 16.35
N PRO A 8 -9.71 5.52 17.01
CA PRO A 8 -8.69 5.95 17.95
C PRO A 8 -7.59 6.76 17.26
N LYS A 9 -7.06 7.77 17.95
CA LYS A 9 -5.87 8.48 17.50
C LYS A 9 -4.64 7.57 17.68
N ILE A 10 -3.94 7.29 16.58
CA ILE A 10 -2.73 6.47 16.59
C ILE A 10 -1.51 7.37 16.82
N ASN A 11 -0.56 6.92 17.63
CA ASN A 11 0.70 7.63 17.86
C ASN A 11 1.87 6.66 17.74
N TYR A 12 2.89 7.01 16.98
CA TYR A 12 4.08 6.18 16.82
C TYR A 12 5.24 6.68 17.69
N PRO A 13 6.17 5.80 18.11
CA PRO A 13 7.40 6.18 18.83
C PRO A 13 8.45 6.86 17.93
N PHE A 14 8.05 7.29 16.75
CA PHE A 14 8.83 7.99 15.75
C PHE A 14 7.91 8.96 14.99
N SER A 15 8.47 10.04 14.47
CA SER A 15 7.73 11.00 13.65
C SER A 15 7.66 10.56 12.19
N GLY A 16 6.58 10.94 11.50
CA GLY A 16 6.59 11.12 10.06
C GLY A 16 7.29 12.44 9.70
N ASP A 17 7.74 12.52 8.45
CA ASP A 17 8.20 13.75 7.81
C ASP A 17 7.50 13.84 6.45
N ILE A 18 7.58 14.99 5.80
CA ILE A 18 7.07 15.17 4.43
C ILE A 18 8.09 15.91 3.58
N SER A 19 8.26 15.45 2.34
CA SER A 19 9.14 16.10 1.37
C SER A 19 8.69 17.53 1.07
N LYS A 20 9.67 18.42 0.90
CA LYS A 20 9.45 19.78 0.41
C LYS A 20 8.80 19.84 -0.98
N HIS A 21 8.78 18.72 -1.70
CA HIS A 21 8.21 18.61 -3.04
C HIS A 21 6.72 18.22 -3.06
N ALA A 22 6.05 18.09 -1.90
CA ALA A 22 4.70 17.53 -1.83
C ALA A 22 3.66 18.20 -2.74
N GLU A 23 3.60 19.54 -2.73
CA GLU A 23 2.68 20.29 -3.59
C GLU A 23 2.99 20.10 -5.09
N GLU A 24 4.28 20.10 -5.45
CA GLU A 24 4.70 19.90 -6.84
C GLU A 24 4.42 18.48 -7.32
N VAL A 25 4.63 17.48 -6.47
CA VAL A 25 4.36 16.07 -6.76
C VAL A 25 2.87 15.86 -6.95
N GLN A 26 2.03 16.38 -6.06
CA GLN A 26 0.57 16.28 -6.20
C GLN A 26 0.11 16.83 -7.56
N LEU A 27 0.56 18.05 -7.91
CA LEU A 27 0.22 18.67 -9.19
C LEU A 27 0.71 17.82 -10.38
N SER A 28 1.96 17.35 -10.34
CA SER A 28 2.52 16.53 -11.43
C SER A 28 1.78 15.20 -11.62
N THR A 29 1.29 14.57 -10.54
CA THR A 29 0.52 13.33 -10.63
C THR A 29 -0.83 13.57 -11.31
N TYR A 30 -1.50 14.68 -11.00
CA TYR A 30 -2.71 15.10 -11.70
C TYR A 30 -2.44 15.36 -13.20
N GLU A 31 -1.40 16.15 -13.51
CA GLU A 31 -1.03 16.48 -14.89
C GLU A 31 -0.65 15.23 -15.70
N TRP A 32 0.10 14.31 -15.09
CA TRP A 32 0.45 13.04 -15.72
C TRP A 32 -0.81 12.22 -16.00
N ALA A 33 -1.70 12.02 -15.02
CA ALA A 33 -2.92 11.25 -15.20
C ALA A 33 -3.84 11.84 -16.28
N ALA A 34 -3.97 13.17 -16.31
CA ALA A 34 -4.70 13.89 -17.35
C ALA A 34 -4.09 13.67 -18.74
N SER A 35 -2.75 13.70 -18.84
CA SER A 35 -2.03 13.47 -20.10
C SER A 35 -2.20 12.04 -20.63
N GLN A 36 -2.26 11.06 -19.72
CA GLN A 36 -2.50 9.65 -20.03
C GLN A 36 -3.98 9.36 -20.37
N LYS A 37 -4.90 10.28 -20.05
CA LYS A 37 -6.36 10.15 -20.26
C LYS A 37 -6.94 8.90 -19.59
N ILE A 38 -6.43 8.56 -18.40
CA ILE A 38 -6.85 7.37 -17.63
C ILE A 38 -8.29 7.52 -17.15
N LEU A 39 -8.68 8.76 -16.80
CA LEU A 39 -9.98 9.10 -16.21
C LEU A 39 -10.58 10.32 -16.92
N ASP A 40 -11.90 10.45 -16.85
CA ASP A 40 -12.54 11.71 -17.21
C ASP A 40 -12.20 12.80 -16.17
N PRO A 41 -12.27 14.10 -16.53
CA PRO A 41 -11.85 15.18 -15.64
C PRO A 41 -12.55 15.20 -14.27
N ILE A 42 -13.84 14.84 -14.21
CA ILE A 42 -14.61 14.87 -12.95
C ILE A 42 -14.12 13.75 -12.03
N THR A 43 -13.89 12.55 -12.57
CA THR A 43 -13.34 11.46 -11.78
C THR A 43 -11.90 11.73 -11.36
N LEU A 44 -11.10 12.36 -12.24
CA LEU A 44 -9.73 12.73 -11.90
C LEU A 44 -9.66 13.76 -10.75
N GLU A 45 -10.54 14.76 -10.75
CA GLU A 45 -10.65 15.73 -9.63
C GLU A 45 -10.91 15.02 -8.29
N LYS A 46 -11.72 13.96 -8.26
CA LYS A 46 -11.96 13.19 -7.04
C LYS A 46 -10.71 12.47 -6.54
N TYR A 47 -9.93 11.88 -7.44
CA TYR A 47 -8.66 11.24 -7.06
C TYR A 47 -7.61 12.27 -6.63
N ASP A 48 -7.63 13.49 -7.18
CA ASP A 48 -6.75 14.57 -6.74
C ASP A 48 -7.00 14.94 -5.27
N GLU A 49 -8.27 14.98 -4.85
CA GLU A 49 -8.66 15.22 -3.45
C GLU A 49 -8.20 14.10 -2.48
N GLU A 50 -7.82 12.93 -2.98
CA GLU A 50 -7.24 11.88 -2.15
C GLU A 50 -5.81 12.20 -1.71
N LYS A 51 -5.14 13.20 -2.33
CA LYS A 51 -3.79 13.67 -1.95
C LYS A 51 -2.71 12.59 -1.99
N LEU A 52 -2.73 11.72 -3.00
CA LEU A 52 -1.74 10.63 -3.14
C LEU A 52 -0.30 11.13 -3.32
N GLY A 53 -0.11 12.33 -3.88
CA GLY A 53 1.20 12.98 -3.93
C GLY A 53 1.75 13.36 -2.56
N PHE A 54 0.87 13.70 -1.60
CA PHE A 54 1.26 13.91 -0.22
C PHE A 54 1.64 12.59 0.46
N LEU A 55 0.90 11.49 0.22
CA LEU A 55 1.27 10.16 0.73
C LEU A 55 2.66 9.73 0.23
N ALA A 56 2.90 9.80 -1.08
CA ALA A 56 4.20 9.50 -1.66
C ALA A 56 5.31 10.37 -1.06
N SER A 57 5.03 11.66 -0.84
CA SER A 57 5.97 12.62 -0.24
C SER A 57 6.24 12.37 1.24
N ARG A 58 5.34 11.70 1.97
CA ARG A 58 5.60 11.23 3.34
C ARG A 58 6.44 9.96 3.35
N ILE A 59 6.18 9.03 2.42
CA ILE A 59 6.97 7.79 2.26
C ILE A 59 8.42 8.11 1.88
N HIS A 60 8.61 9.10 1.01
CA HIS A 60 9.91 9.51 0.50
C HIS A 60 10.29 10.92 0.98
N ALA A 61 10.20 11.18 2.29
CA ALA A 61 10.38 12.54 2.80
C ALA A 61 11.75 13.16 2.48
N ASN A 62 12.79 12.32 2.32
CA ASN A 62 14.14 12.73 1.93
C ASN A 62 14.49 12.42 0.46
N GLY A 63 13.52 11.91 -0.31
CA GLY A 63 13.73 11.47 -1.68
C GLY A 63 13.79 12.62 -2.69
N GLU A 64 14.40 12.34 -3.85
CA GLU A 64 14.40 13.25 -4.99
C GLU A 64 13.03 13.28 -5.65
N LYS A 65 12.58 14.47 -6.09
CA LYS A 65 11.24 14.71 -6.64
C LYS A 65 10.80 13.64 -7.66
N GLN A 66 11.66 13.27 -8.60
CA GLN A 66 11.35 12.32 -9.67
C GLN A 66 10.98 10.92 -9.15
N ASP A 67 11.64 10.46 -8.09
CA ASP A 67 11.31 9.16 -7.50
C ASP A 67 10.02 9.23 -6.67
N ILE A 68 9.74 10.39 -6.04
CA ILE A 68 8.45 10.62 -5.36
C ILE A 68 7.29 10.64 -6.37
N GLU A 69 7.48 11.27 -7.52
CA GLU A 69 6.52 11.27 -8.63
C GLU A 69 6.16 9.84 -9.05
N LEU A 70 7.17 8.97 -9.24
CA LEU A 70 6.94 7.56 -9.58
C LEU A 70 6.11 6.82 -8.53
N THR A 71 6.38 7.04 -7.24
CA THR A 71 5.57 6.41 -6.18
C THR A 71 4.15 6.98 -6.14
N SER A 72 3.99 8.28 -6.35
CA SER A 72 2.67 8.93 -6.37
C SER A 72 1.79 8.42 -7.52
N GLU A 73 2.36 8.31 -8.72
CA GLU A 73 1.67 7.77 -9.89
C GLU A 73 1.33 6.29 -9.72
N PHE A 74 2.23 5.50 -9.10
CA PHE A 74 1.96 4.11 -8.75
C PHE A 74 0.78 3.98 -7.79
N LEU A 75 0.75 4.81 -6.74
CA LEU A 75 -0.35 4.85 -5.78
C LEU A 75 -1.67 5.19 -6.49
N LEU A 76 -1.67 6.17 -7.39
CA LEU A 76 -2.85 6.51 -8.18
C LEU A 76 -3.33 5.34 -9.05
N LEU A 77 -2.42 4.72 -9.81
CA LEU A 77 -2.75 3.55 -10.64
C LEU A 77 -3.30 2.40 -9.80
N PHE A 78 -2.74 2.18 -8.61
CA PHE A 78 -3.20 1.15 -7.69
C PHE A 78 -4.57 1.48 -7.10
N CYS A 79 -4.82 2.71 -6.66
CA CYS A 79 -6.13 3.13 -6.14
C CYS A 79 -7.22 2.98 -7.21
N ILE A 80 -6.94 3.31 -8.47
CA ILE A 80 -7.87 3.07 -9.59
C ILE A 80 -8.14 1.57 -9.76
N LEU A 81 -7.11 0.72 -9.67
CA LEU A 81 -7.26 -0.73 -9.79
C LEU A 81 -8.05 -1.33 -8.61
N ASP A 82 -7.80 -0.86 -7.39
CA ASP A 82 -8.48 -1.22 -6.15
C ASP A 82 -9.97 -0.86 -6.22
N ASP A 83 -10.29 0.39 -6.57
CA ASP A 83 -11.67 0.87 -6.72
C ASP A 83 -12.42 0.18 -7.88
N TYR A 84 -11.69 -0.21 -8.94
CA TYR A 84 -12.25 -1.03 -10.01
C TYR A 84 -12.60 -2.43 -9.49
N SER A 85 -11.73 -3.03 -8.67
CA SER A 85 -11.93 -4.37 -8.09
C SER A 85 -13.23 -4.47 -7.28
N ASP A 86 -13.59 -3.40 -6.57
CA ASP A 86 -14.83 -3.30 -5.78
C ASP A 86 -16.10 -3.39 -6.62
N GLN A 87 -16.01 -3.06 -7.92
CA GLN A 87 -17.14 -3.03 -8.85
C GLN A 87 -17.20 -4.27 -9.77
N VAL A 88 -16.21 -5.16 -9.68
CA VAL A 88 -16.11 -6.35 -10.53
C VAL A 88 -17.28 -7.31 -10.29
N LYS A 89 -17.97 -7.66 -11.37
CA LYS A 89 -19.02 -8.71 -11.37
C LYS A 89 -18.56 -10.00 -12.02
N ASN A 90 -17.48 -9.95 -12.79
CA ASN A 90 -16.93 -11.08 -13.53
C ASN A 90 -15.47 -11.30 -13.14
N GLU A 91 -15.22 -12.29 -12.29
CA GLU A 91 -13.88 -12.63 -11.82
C GLU A 91 -12.90 -12.89 -12.97
N ASN A 92 -13.35 -13.53 -14.06
CA ASN A 92 -12.48 -13.86 -15.19
C ASN A 92 -11.96 -12.62 -15.93
N GLU A 93 -12.80 -11.58 -16.04
CA GLU A 93 -12.42 -10.32 -16.67
C GLU A 93 -11.35 -9.59 -15.86
N PHE A 94 -11.53 -9.52 -14.53
CA PHE A 94 -10.53 -8.95 -13.63
C PHE A 94 -9.22 -9.77 -13.62
N ASN A 95 -9.31 -11.10 -13.63
CA ASN A 95 -8.14 -11.98 -13.71
C ASN A 95 -7.33 -11.75 -14.99
N LEU A 96 -8.00 -11.56 -16.14
CA LEU A 96 -7.35 -11.24 -17.40
C LEU A 96 -6.67 -9.87 -17.34
N TYR A 97 -7.35 -8.87 -16.77
CA TYR A 97 -6.80 -7.52 -16.64
C TYR A 97 -5.52 -7.49 -15.79
N LEU A 98 -5.52 -8.16 -14.63
CA LEU A 98 -4.33 -8.30 -13.79
C LEU A 98 -3.20 -9.06 -14.52
N THR A 99 -3.55 -10.03 -15.36
CA THR A 99 -2.57 -10.78 -16.18
C THR A 99 -1.92 -9.89 -17.25
N GLU A 100 -2.67 -8.94 -17.83
CA GLU A 100 -2.11 -7.95 -18.75
C GLU A 100 -1.11 -7.04 -18.03
N ILE A 101 -1.46 -6.54 -16.83
CA ILE A 101 -0.54 -5.72 -16.01
C ILE A 101 0.75 -6.47 -15.68
N LEU A 102 0.66 -7.74 -15.24
CA LEU A 102 1.84 -8.56 -15.00
C LEU A 102 2.67 -8.81 -16.27
N SER A 103 2.02 -8.90 -17.42
CA SER A 103 2.71 -9.06 -18.71
C SER A 103 3.45 -7.79 -19.13
N ILE A 104 2.97 -6.60 -18.76
CA ILE A 104 3.71 -5.34 -18.91
C ILE A 104 5.03 -5.46 -18.14
N PHE A 105 4.98 -5.88 -16.88
CA PHE A 105 6.18 -5.94 -16.04
C PHE A 105 7.18 -7.01 -16.48
N ALA A 106 6.69 -8.22 -16.77
CA ALA A 106 7.52 -9.39 -17.05
C ALA A 106 7.98 -9.50 -18.51
N LYS A 107 7.18 -9.03 -19.47
CA LYS A 107 7.40 -9.26 -20.90
C LYS A 107 7.52 -7.98 -21.72
N GLY A 108 7.29 -6.81 -21.12
CA GLY A 108 7.20 -5.55 -21.86
C GLY A 108 6.01 -5.51 -22.82
N TYR A 109 4.93 -6.20 -22.48
CA TYR A 109 3.68 -6.14 -23.24
C TYR A 109 3.12 -4.70 -23.24
N THR A 110 2.44 -4.33 -24.31
CA THR A 110 1.78 -3.03 -24.46
C THR A 110 0.39 -3.24 -25.04
N ASN A 111 -0.64 -2.65 -24.42
CA ASN A 111 -1.99 -2.59 -24.97
C ASN A 111 -2.35 -1.13 -25.24
N GLU A 112 -2.33 -0.73 -26.52
CA GLU A 112 -2.56 0.65 -26.93
C GLU A 112 -4.04 1.07 -26.91
N ASN A 113 -4.96 0.12 -26.72
CA ASN A 113 -6.41 0.39 -26.77
C ASN A 113 -7.02 0.67 -25.39
N ASP A 114 -6.25 0.52 -24.31
CA ASP A 114 -6.69 0.73 -22.93
C ASP A 114 -5.79 1.79 -22.27
N ALA A 115 -6.39 2.90 -21.85
CA ALA A 115 -5.65 4.05 -21.32
C ALA A 115 -4.97 3.73 -19.97
N LEU A 116 -5.59 2.90 -19.13
CA LEU A 116 -5.04 2.52 -17.83
C LEU A 116 -3.88 1.52 -18.01
N LEU A 117 -4.00 0.54 -18.91
CA LEU A 117 -2.87 -0.33 -19.27
C LEU A 117 -1.73 0.48 -19.93
N GLY A 118 -2.06 1.47 -20.78
CA GLY A 118 -1.09 2.39 -21.36
C GLY A 118 -0.32 3.18 -20.29
N ALA A 119 -1.01 3.63 -19.24
CA ALA A 119 -0.37 4.31 -18.11
C ALA A 119 0.52 3.39 -17.27
N TRP A 120 0.14 2.12 -17.05
CA TRP A 120 1.02 1.12 -16.45
C TRP A 120 2.29 0.87 -17.29
N VAL A 121 2.18 0.84 -18.62
CA VAL A 121 3.34 0.74 -19.54
C VAL A 121 4.25 1.95 -19.38
N ASP A 122 3.70 3.17 -19.41
CA ASP A 122 4.48 4.39 -19.27
C ASP A 122 5.22 4.44 -17.93
N TRP A 123 4.49 4.16 -16.84
CA TRP A 123 5.04 4.12 -15.50
C TRP A 123 6.18 3.10 -15.38
N TRP A 124 5.94 1.84 -15.79
CA TRP A 124 6.97 0.80 -15.71
C TRP A 124 8.21 1.10 -16.54
N ARG A 125 8.03 1.75 -17.70
CA ARG A 125 9.14 2.22 -18.53
C ARG A 125 9.96 3.29 -17.82
N ARG A 126 9.32 4.27 -17.16
CA ARG A 126 9.99 5.37 -16.43
C ARG A 126 10.65 4.90 -15.13
N VAL A 127 10.08 3.90 -14.46
CA VAL A 127 10.72 3.20 -13.33
C VAL A 127 12.14 2.75 -13.70
N GLY A 128 12.35 2.31 -14.94
CA GLY A 128 13.67 2.32 -15.58
C GLY A 128 14.76 1.48 -14.90
N VAL A 129 14.39 0.55 -14.02
CA VAL A 129 15.34 -0.24 -13.22
C VAL A 129 16.08 -1.24 -14.10
N THR A 130 17.42 -1.24 -14.01
CA THR A 130 18.28 -2.24 -14.64
C THR A 130 18.70 -3.36 -13.68
N ASN A 131 18.48 -3.17 -12.37
CA ASN A 131 18.67 -4.20 -11.35
C ASN A 131 17.67 -5.36 -11.54
N VAL A 132 18.17 -6.51 -11.98
CA VAL A 132 17.36 -7.71 -12.26
C VAL A 132 16.72 -8.26 -11.00
N THR A 133 17.46 -8.35 -9.90
CA THR A 133 16.98 -8.91 -8.62
C THR A 133 15.82 -8.08 -8.05
N TRP A 134 15.91 -6.75 -8.12
CA TRP A 134 14.81 -5.88 -7.69
C TRP A 134 13.58 -6.08 -8.58
N ARG A 135 13.75 -6.17 -9.90
CA ARG A 135 12.62 -6.39 -10.83
C ARG A 135 11.92 -7.71 -10.60
N GLU A 136 12.68 -8.78 -10.40
CA GLU A 136 12.15 -10.11 -10.09
C GLU A 136 11.34 -10.08 -8.78
N LYS A 137 11.86 -9.39 -7.76
CA LYS A 137 11.15 -9.19 -6.49
C LYS A 137 9.86 -8.39 -6.68
N PHE A 138 9.91 -7.24 -7.35
CA PHE A 138 8.74 -6.40 -7.58
C PHE A 138 7.64 -7.16 -8.34
N ILE A 139 8.01 -7.92 -9.38
CA ILE A 139 7.05 -8.74 -10.13
C ILE A 139 6.46 -9.83 -9.24
N HIS A 140 7.26 -10.50 -8.41
CA HIS A 140 6.78 -11.50 -7.47
C HIS A 140 5.78 -10.90 -6.47
N ASP A 141 6.07 -9.73 -5.91
CA ASP A 141 5.20 -9.08 -4.95
C ASP A 141 3.93 -8.54 -5.62
N ALA A 142 4.01 -8.12 -6.88
CA ALA A 142 2.85 -7.74 -7.68
C ALA A 142 1.96 -8.95 -7.97
N MET A 143 2.55 -10.10 -8.30
CA MET A 143 1.81 -11.36 -8.46
C MET A 143 1.07 -11.72 -7.17
N ARG A 144 1.75 -11.67 -6.02
CA ARG A 144 1.14 -11.99 -4.73
C ARG A 144 0.02 -11.01 -4.38
N CYS A 145 0.24 -9.72 -4.59
CA CYS A 145 -0.78 -8.70 -4.37
C CYS A 145 -2.03 -8.93 -5.24
N PHE A 146 -1.82 -9.16 -6.53
CA PHE A 146 -2.90 -9.41 -7.48
C PHE A 146 -3.66 -10.69 -7.17
N ASP A 147 -3.00 -11.75 -6.69
CA ASP A 147 -3.69 -12.96 -6.25
C ASP A 147 -4.59 -12.71 -5.02
N SER A 148 -4.18 -11.82 -4.11
CA SER A 148 -4.99 -11.42 -2.96
C SER A 148 -6.13 -10.46 -3.35
N LEU A 149 -5.96 -9.57 -4.33
CA LEU A 149 -7.09 -8.80 -4.89
C LEU A 149 -8.14 -9.72 -5.54
N LYS A 150 -7.72 -10.78 -6.25
CA LYS A 150 -8.66 -11.79 -6.77
C LYS A 150 -9.39 -12.52 -5.64
N TRP A 151 -8.73 -12.74 -4.51
CA TRP A 151 -9.34 -13.32 -3.31
C TRP A 151 -10.43 -12.40 -2.75
N GLU A 152 -10.19 -11.08 -2.63
CA GLU A 152 -11.22 -10.12 -2.18
C GLU A 152 -12.42 -10.08 -3.14
N VAL A 153 -12.16 -10.01 -4.45
CA VAL A 153 -13.21 -10.04 -5.49
C VAL A 153 -14.07 -11.31 -5.38
N ARG A 154 -13.46 -12.49 -5.14
CA ARG A 154 -14.21 -13.75 -4.95
C ARG A 154 -15.13 -13.69 -3.75
N TYR A 155 -14.67 -13.16 -2.63
CA TYR A 155 -15.46 -13.04 -1.41
C TYR A 155 -16.62 -12.04 -1.59
N ARG A 156 -16.33 -10.90 -2.23
CA ARG A 156 -17.32 -9.88 -2.59
C ARG A 156 -18.42 -10.44 -3.51
N ILE A 157 -18.06 -11.13 -4.59
CA ILE A 157 -19.03 -11.77 -5.51
C ILE A 157 -19.88 -12.83 -4.80
N LYS A 158 -19.28 -13.59 -3.87
CA LYS A 158 -20.00 -14.62 -3.10
C LYS A 158 -20.85 -14.05 -1.97
N ASN A 159 -20.76 -12.75 -1.69
CA ASN A 159 -21.32 -12.13 -0.48
C ASN A 159 -20.96 -12.91 0.80
N ALA A 160 -19.71 -13.37 0.87
CA ALA A 160 -19.16 -14.10 2.01
C ALA A 160 -18.15 -13.24 2.74
N SER A 161 -17.88 -13.52 4.02
CA SER A 161 -16.76 -12.90 4.75
C SER A 161 -15.71 -13.97 5.02
N PRO A 162 -14.41 -13.63 4.92
CA PRO A 162 -13.35 -14.53 5.36
C PRO A 162 -13.39 -14.72 6.89
N ASP A 163 -12.82 -15.82 7.37
CA ASP A 163 -12.52 -15.95 8.79
C ASP A 163 -11.29 -15.11 9.18
N LEU A 164 -11.08 -14.91 10.48
CA LEU A 164 -10.00 -14.03 10.96
C LEU A 164 -8.60 -14.50 10.55
N ASN A 165 -8.36 -15.81 10.55
CA ASN A 165 -7.02 -16.33 10.24
C ASN A 165 -6.72 -16.17 8.75
N GLU A 166 -7.69 -16.49 7.89
CA GLU A 166 -7.57 -16.27 6.46
C GLU A 166 -7.38 -14.78 6.15
N TYR A 167 -8.18 -13.91 6.77
CA TYR A 167 -8.07 -12.46 6.61
C TYR A 167 -6.68 -11.96 7.01
N MET A 168 -6.16 -12.34 8.17
CA MET A 168 -4.84 -11.87 8.63
C MET A 168 -3.70 -12.25 7.67
N ILE A 169 -3.80 -13.40 6.97
CA ILE A 169 -2.82 -13.87 5.99
C ILE A 169 -2.95 -13.08 4.69
N GLU A 170 -4.16 -13.03 4.11
CA GLU A 170 -4.36 -12.41 2.80
C GLU A 170 -4.24 -10.88 2.86
N ARG A 171 -4.68 -10.25 3.95
CA ARG A 171 -4.57 -8.80 4.16
C ARG A 171 -3.15 -8.26 4.09
N GLN A 172 -2.13 -9.11 4.32
CA GLN A 172 -0.74 -8.70 4.12
C GLN A 172 -0.43 -8.32 2.68
N HIS A 173 -1.24 -8.76 1.72
CA HIS A 173 -0.98 -8.60 0.30
C HIS A 173 -2.13 -7.91 -0.45
N THR A 174 -3.31 -7.69 0.15
CA THR A 174 -4.41 -7.02 -0.55
C THR A 174 -4.17 -5.52 -0.78
N GLY A 175 -3.17 -4.92 -0.12
CA GLY A 175 -2.72 -3.55 -0.37
C GLY A 175 -1.44 -3.44 -1.17
N SER A 176 -1.13 -2.21 -1.61
CA SER A 176 0.09 -1.86 -2.35
C SER A 176 1.36 -1.78 -1.49
N VAL A 177 1.27 -2.04 -0.19
CA VAL A 177 2.30 -1.68 0.80
C VAL A 177 3.66 -2.33 0.50
N TYR A 178 3.72 -3.64 0.19
CA TYR A 178 4.98 -4.29 -0.19
C TYR A 178 5.57 -3.70 -1.49
N LEU A 179 4.73 -3.36 -2.47
CA LEU A 179 5.16 -2.75 -3.72
C LEU A 179 5.71 -1.33 -3.49
N VAL A 180 5.10 -0.58 -2.56
CA VAL A 180 5.63 0.71 -2.10
C VAL A 180 6.96 0.53 -1.38
N PHE A 181 7.12 -0.50 -0.55
CA PHE A 181 8.42 -0.80 0.07
C PHE A 181 9.50 -1.11 -0.95
N ASP A 182 9.17 -1.76 -2.07
CA ASP A 182 10.12 -1.95 -3.17
C ASP A 182 10.52 -0.62 -3.82
N LEU A 183 9.58 0.32 -3.93
CA LEU A 183 9.87 1.65 -4.44
C LEU A 183 10.76 2.48 -3.50
N ILE A 184 10.82 2.17 -2.20
CA ILE A 184 11.81 2.75 -1.27
C ILE A 184 13.23 2.37 -1.70
N GLU A 185 13.49 1.09 -1.99
CA GLU A 185 14.80 0.65 -2.48
C GLU A 185 15.17 1.37 -3.80
N LYS A 186 14.19 1.54 -4.69
CA LYS A 186 14.39 2.21 -5.97
C LYS A 186 14.66 3.71 -5.83
N SER A 187 13.89 4.42 -5.00
CA SER A 187 13.94 5.88 -4.89
C SER A 187 15.33 6.39 -4.48
N ASN A 188 16.02 5.67 -3.61
CA ASN A 188 17.36 6.05 -3.16
C ASN A 188 18.48 5.36 -3.98
N GLN A 189 18.13 4.60 -5.03
CA GLN A 189 19.01 3.63 -5.70
C GLN A 189 19.77 2.74 -4.70
N ASN A 190 19.11 2.44 -3.59
CA ASN A 190 19.65 1.83 -2.40
C ASN A 190 19.06 0.43 -2.26
N TYR A 191 19.50 -0.46 -3.15
CA TYR A 191 19.01 -1.83 -3.20
C TYR A 191 19.61 -2.65 -2.05
N ILE A 192 18.73 -3.29 -1.28
CA ILE A 192 19.11 -4.05 -0.09
C ILE A 192 19.79 -5.35 -0.53
N PRO A 193 21.08 -5.56 -0.20
CA PRO A 193 21.80 -6.76 -0.60
C PRO A 193 21.24 -8.03 0.04
N ASN A 194 21.39 -9.17 -0.62
CA ASN A 194 20.84 -10.44 -0.15
C ASN A 194 21.46 -10.89 1.19
N GLU A 195 22.67 -10.44 1.50
CA GLU A 195 23.40 -10.75 2.73
C GLU A 195 22.70 -10.23 4.00
N ILE A 196 21.90 -9.16 3.89
CA ILE A 196 21.11 -8.62 5.01
C ILE A 196 19.66 -9.10 5.01
N LYS A 197 19.20 -9.77 3.94
CA LYS A 197 17.83 -10.31 3.82
C LYS A 197 17.69 -11.64 4.56
N GLY A 198 17.97 -11.62 5.86
CA GLY A 198 17.75 -12.75 6.79
C GLY A 198 16.38 -12.69 7.48
N GLU A 199 16.15 -13.64 8.39
CA GLU A 199 14.89 -13.77 9.15
C GLU A 199 14.46 -12.45 9.83
N LEU A 200 15.39 -11.76 10.51
CA LEU A 200 15.10 -10.49 11.17
C LEU A 200 14.70 -9.37 10.20
N PHE A 201 15.27 -9.35 9.00
CA PHE A 201 14.91 -8.37 7.98
C PHE A 201 13.48 -8.62 7.49
N PHE A 202 13.15 -9.87 7.13
CA PHE A 202 11.79 -10.19 6.66
C PHE A 202 10.74 -9.96 7.75
N HIS A 203 11.01 -10.32 9.00
CA HIS A 203 10.12 -10.01 10.11
C HIS A 203 9.92 -8.50 10.31
N LEU A 204 10.96 -7.69 10.08
CA LEU A 204 10.84 -6.24 10.17
C LEU A 204 9.90 -5.69 9.08
N VAL A 205 10.07 -6.13 7.84
CA VAL A 205 9.25 -5.70 6.70
C VAL A 205 7.81 -6.17 6.87
N GLU A 206 7.59 -7.42 7.27
CA GLU A 206 6.26 -7.96 7.56
C GLU A 206 5.57 -7.17 8.69
N SER A 207 6.31 -6.84 9.75
CA SER A 207 5.80 -6.04 10.86
C SER A 207 5.38 -4.64 10.40
N ALA A 208 6.20 -3.96 9.59
CA ALA A 208 5.84 -2.67 9.01
C ALA A 208 4.58 -2.77 8.13
N ASN A 209 4.49 -3.82 7.32
CA ASN A 209 3.34 -4.08 6.46
C ASN A 209 2.05 -4.28 7.27
N LYS A 210 2.09 -5.08 8.34
CA LYS A 210 0.96 -5.28 9.27
C LYS A 210 0.48 -3.96 9.86
N ILE A 211 1.43 -3.15 10.35
CA ILE A 211 1.11 -1.87 10.97
C ILE A 211 0.39 -0.95 9.97
N VAL A 212 0.88 -0.85 8.73
CA VAL A 212 0.24 -0.03 7.69
C VAL A 212 -1.16 -0.55 7.34
N ASN A 213 -1.31 -1.86 7.06
CA ASN A 213 -2.61 -2.43 6.69
C ASN A 213 -3.64 -2.30 7.83
N TRP A 214 -3.26 -2.56 9.08
CA TRP A 214 -4.19 -2.40 10.21
C TRP A 214 -4.48 -0.95 10.56
N THR A 215 -3.56 -0.02 10.22
CA THR A 215 -3.87 1.42 10.26
C THR A 215 -4.98 1.71 9.27
N ASN A 216 -4.87 1.20 8.04
CA ASN A 216 -5.92 1.35 7.04
C ASN A 216 -7.24 0.78 7.54
N ASP A 217 -7.27 -0.46 8.04
CA ASP A 217 -8.50 -1.09 8.57
C ASP A 217 -9.17 -0.27 9.69
N LEU A 218 -8.40 0.47 10.49
CA LEU A 218 -8.95 1.35 11.51
C LEU A 218 -9.53 2.64 10.91
N VAL A 219 -8.78 3.32 10.02
CA VAL A 219 -9.16 4.65 9.51
C VAL A 219 -10.21 4.59 8.40
N SER A 220 -10.24 3.51 7.60
CA SER A 220 -11.25 3.31 6.55
C SER A 220 -12.55 2.66 7.05
N LEU A 221 -12.60 2.25 8.33
CA LEU A 221 -13.71 1.46 8.88
C LEU A 221 -15.08 2.09 8.66
N ASN A 222 -15.23 3.40 8.90
CA ASN A 222 -16.53 4.07 8.74
C ASN A 222 -17.04 3.95 7.30
N ARG A 223 -16.18 4.26 6.33
CA ARG A 223 -16.47 4.12 4.90
C ARG A 223 -16.81 2.67 4.53
N GLU A 224 -16.05 1.72 5.01
CA GLU A 224 -16.24 0.29 4.72
C GLU A 224 -17.53 -0.27 5.33
N LEU A 225 -17.91 0.18 6.53
CA LEU A 225 -19.21 -0.16 7.12
C LEU A 225 -20.38 0.40 6.31
N GLU A 226 -20.22 1.57 5.69
CA GLU A 226 -21.25 2.18 4.83
C GLU A 226 -21.42 1.42 3.51
N THR A 227 -20.32 0.94 2.92
CA THR A 227 -20.36 0.15 1.68
C THR A 227 -20.67 -1.34 1.92
N GLY A 228 -20.61 -1.78 3.17
CA GLY A 228 -20.80 -3.18 3.55
C GLY A 228 -19.60 -4.06 3.21
N ASP A 229 -18.40 -3.48 3.14
CA ASP A 229 -17.18 -4.24 2.94
C ASP A 229 -16.90 -5.15 4.15
N VAL A 230 -16.47 -6.36 3.85
CA VAL A 230 -16.21 -7.42 4.82
C VAL A 230 -14.72 -7.69 4.99
N HIS A 231 -13.85 -7.04 4.20
CA HIS A 231 -12.40 -7.20 4.23
C HIS A 231 -11.74 -6.22 5.21
N ASN A 232 -12.18 -6.24 6.46
CA ASN A 232 -11.65 -5.38 7.52
C ASN A 232 -11.36 -6.19 8.79
N LEU A 233 -10.18 -5.99 9.40
CA LEU A 233 -9.80 -6.72 10.60
C LEU A 233 -10.80 -6.55 11.77
N VAL A 234 -11.33 -5.33 11.94
CA VAL A 234 -12.33 -5.02 12.98
C VAL A 234 -13.58 -5.85 12.73
N VAL A 235 -14.06 -5.91 11.49
CA VAL A 235 -15.26 -6.67 11.10
C VAL A 235 -15.04 -8.18 11.31
N CYS A 236 -13.87 -8.70 10.92
CA CYS A 236 -13.52 -10.10 11.12
C CYS A 236 -13.47 -10.48 12.62
N ILE A 237 -12.80 -9.66 13.45
CA ILE A 237 -12.72 -9.87 14.90
C ILE A 237 -14.10 -9.77 15.54
N GLN A 238 -14.88 -8.75 15.18
CA GLN A 238 -16.23 -8.54 15.70
C GLN A 238 -17.09 -9.80 15.48
N LYS A 239 -17.09 -10.32 14.25
CA LYS A 239 -17.89 -11.49 13.86
C LYS A 239 -17.40 -12.77 14.54
N GLN A 240 -16.09 -13.01 14.52
CA GLN A 240 -15.53 -14.26 15.03
C GLN A 240 -15.63 -14.38 16.56
N GLU A 241 -15.46 -13.28 17.28
CA GLU A 241 -15.45 -13.27 18.74
C GLU A 241 -16.77 -12.80 19.35
N ASN A 242 -17.77 -12.48 18.52
CA ASN A 242 -19.08 -11.98 18.94
C ASN A 242 -18.97 -10.76 19.87
N LEU A 243 -18.14 -9.80 19.47
CA LEU A 243 -17.89 -8.55 20.19
C LEU A 243 -18.80 -7.43 19.68
N SER A 244 -19.00 -6.39 20.49
CA SER A 244 -19.48 -5.11 19.98
C SER A 244 -18.44 -4.47 19.06
N LEU A 245 -18.87 -3.55 18.20
CA LEU A 245 -17.97 -2.86 17.28
C LEU A 245 -16.87 -2.09 18.02
N ASN A 246 -17.19 -1.43 19.14
CA ASN A 246 -16.21 -0.72 19.96
C ASN A 246 -15.19 -1.64 20.64
N GLU A 247 -15.62 -2.83 21.08
CA GLU A 247 -14.71 -3.84 21.63
C GLU A 247 -13.76 -4.39 20.56
N ALA A 248 -14.26 -4.62 19.35
CA ALA A 248 -13.44 -5.05 18.21
C ALA A 248 -12.41 -3.97 17.80
N ILE A 249 -12.82 -2.69 17.74
CA ILE A 249 -11.90 -1.56 17.48
C ILE A 249 -10.80 -1.51 18.55
N SER A 250 -11.17 -1.58 19.82
CA SER A 250 -10.21 -1.56 20.95
C SER A 250 -9.23 -2.72 20.87
N LYS A 251 -9.68 -3.89 20.37
CA LYS A 251 -8.82 -5.06 20.18
C LYS A 251 -7.85 -4.89 19.02
N VAL A 252 -8.31 -4.36 17.88
CA VAL A 252 -7.43 -4.04 16.74
C VAL A 252 -6.41 -2.98 17.13
N GLU A 253 -6.81 -1.93 17.85
CA GLU A 253 -5.89 -0.92 18.38
C GLU A 253 -4.79 -1.56 19.25
N LYS A 254 -5.16 -2.49 20.14
CA LYS A 254 -4.19 -3.21 20.97
C LYS A 254 -3.24 -4.07 20.14
N LEU A 255 -3.74 -4.80 19.14
CA LEU A 255 -2.91 -5.59 18.22
C LEU A 255 -1.93 -4.71 17.43
N HIS A 256 -2.43 -3.57 16.96
CA HIS A 256 -1.63 -2.56 16.27
C HIS A 256 -0.45 -2.08 17.11
N TYR A 257 -0.69 -1.65 18.36
CA TYR A 257 0.40 -1.21 19.23
C TYR A 257 1.37 -2.33 19.63
N GLN A 258 0.88 -3.57 19.77
CA GLN A 258 1.74 -4.74 19.99
C GLN A 258 2.69 -4.98 18.81
N GLU A 259 2.20 -4.78 17.59
CA GLU A 259 3.03 -4.91 16.39
C GLU A 259 4.01 -3.74 16.24
N VAL A 260 3.64 -2.52 16.61
CA VAL A 260 4.57 -1.37 16.70
C VAL A 260 5.72 -1.66 17.68
N ASP A 261 5.41 -2.23 18.85
CA ASP A 261 6.44 -2.65 19.81
C ASP A 261 7.33 -3.77 19.24
N ASN A 262 6.75 -4.70 18.47
CA ASN A 262 7.49 -5.77 17.81
C ASN A 262 8.44 -5.22 16.75
N PHE A 263 7.94 -4.35 15.86
CA PHE A 263 8.72 -3.63 14.85
C PHE A 263 9.95 -2.96 15.47
N MET A 264 9.76 -2.23 16.58
CA MET A 264 10.84 -1.53 17.26
C MET A 264 11.89 -2.49 17.83
N LYS A 265 11.47 -3.60 18.45
CA LYS A 265 12.38 -4.64 18.98
C LYS A 265 13.16 -5.35 17.87
N VAL A 266 12.51 -5.70 16.77
CA VAL A 266 13.15 -6.38 15.63
C VAL A 266 14.15 -5.43 14.97
N LYS A 267 13.78 -4.15 14.78
CA LYS A 267 14.67 -3.11 14.27
C LYS A 267 15.93 -2.99 15.12
N GLU A 268 15.80 -2.90 16.44
CA GLU A 268 16.95 -2.83 17.35
C GLU A 268 17.85 -4.07 17.24
N LYS A 269 17.26 -5.27 17.20
CA LYS A 269 18.04 -6.52 17.02
C LYS A 269 18.80 -6.50 15.70
N LEU A 270 18.14 -6.09 14.62
CA LEU A 270 18.73 -6.05 13.28
C LEU A 270 19.88 -5.05 13.19
N LEU A 271 19.72 -3.85 13.76
CA LEU A 271 20.74 -2.80 13.78
C LEU A 271 21.92 -3.10 14.72
N ASN A 272 21.74 -3.96 15.72
CA ASN A 272 22.82 -4.37 16.63
C ASN A 272 23.77 -5.43 16.03
N VAL A 273 23.44 -5.99 14.85
CA VAL A 273 24.32 -6.90 14.12
C VAL A 273 25.19 -6.09 13.16
N PRO A 274 26.51 -5.98 13.37
CA PRO A 274 27.37 -5.21 12.47
C PRO A 274 27.36 -5.79 11.05
N HIS A 275 27.05 -4.96 10.06
CA HIS A 275 27.07 -5.34 8.65
C HIS A 275 27.81 -4.28 7.80
N PRO A 276 28.52 -4.65 6.73
CA PRO A 276 29.07 -3.68 5.77
C PRO A 276 28.02 -2.82 5.06
N TYR A 277 26.72 -3.17 5.14
CA TYR A 277 25.61 -2.48 4.48
C TYR A 277 24.73 -1.72 5.47
N GLN A 278 25.35 -1.16 6.52
CA GLN A 278 24.66 -0.48 7.61
C GLN A 278 23.95 0.79 7.14
N HIS A 279 24.51 1.48 6.16
CA HIS A 279 23.89 2.68 5.59
C HIS A 279 22.61 2.31 4.85
N GLU A 280 22.70 1.34 3.95
CA GLU A 280 21.61 0.85 3.12
C GLU A 280 20.44 0.37 3.98
N LEU A 281 20.75 -0.40 5.03
CA LEU A 281 19.79 -0.87 6.01
C LEU A 281 19.12 0.28 6.79
N ASN A 282 19.88 1.28 7.23
CA ASN A 282 19.33 2.42 7.97
C ASN A 282 18.37 3.25 7.10
N GLU A 283 18.73 3.52 5.84
CA GLU A 283 17.87 4.26 4.91
C GLU A 283 16.58 3.49 4.60
N PHE A 284 16.66 2.18 4.40
CA PHE A 284 15.46 1.37 4.18
C PHE A 284 14.55 1.33 5.42
N ILE A 285 15.12 1.18 6.62
CA ILE A 285 14.37 1.24 7.89
C ILE A 285 13.72 2.63 8.08
N LEU A 286 14.42 3.69 7.70
CA LEU A 286 13.85 5.04 7.72
C LEU A 286 12.63 5.13 6.80
N GLY A 287 12.74 4.62 5.58
CA GLY A 287 11.62 4.51 4.65
C GLY A 287 10.43 3.74 5.24
N LEU A 288 10.67 2.57 5.87
CA LEU A 288 9.58 1.81 6.52
C LEU A 288 8.88 2.61 7.61
N LYS A 289 9.63 3.34 8.45
CA LYS A 289 9.06 4.21 9.49
C LYS A 289 8.27 5.37 8.89
N GLN A 290 8.80 5.97 7.82
CA GLN A 290 8.16 7.05 7.08
C GLN A 290 6.87 6.56 6.41
N SER A 291 6.84 5.34 5.86
CA SER A 291 5.60 4.72 5.39
C SER A 291 4.60 4.52 6.52
N ILE A 292 4.99 3.91 7.65
CA ILE A 292 4.08 3.68 8.79
C ILE A 292 3.42 4.99 9.24
N ALA A 293 4.22 6.02 9.53
CA ALA A 293 3.69 7.31 9.94
C ALA A 293 2.92 8.00 8.81
N GLY A 294 3.46 7.94 7.60
CA GLY A 294 2.91 8.60 6.41
C GLY A 294 1.52 8.11 6.03
N TYR A 295 1.27 6.80 6.08
CA TYR A 295 -0.08 6.25 5.82
C TYR A 295 -1.11 6.73 6.85
N TYR A 296 -0.74 6.84 8.13
CA TYR A 296 -1.64 7.39 9.15
C TYR A 296 -1.85 8.90 9.00
N GLU A 297 -0.78 9.67 8.79
CA GLU A 297 -0.86 11.12 8.64
C GLU A 297 -1.60 11.53 7.35
N TRP A 298 -1.46 10.75 6.28
CA TRP A 298 -2.24 10.92 5.06
C TRP A 298 -3.71 10.58 5.28
N SER A 299 -4.03 9.49 5.99
CA SER A 299 -5.41 9.05 6.18
C SER A 299 -6.26 10.02 6.99
N VAL A 300 -5.65 10.88 7.81
CA VAL A 300 -6.35 11.96 8.53
C VAL A 300 -6.52 13.24 7.71
N GLU A 301 -5.84 13.37 6.56
CA GLU A 301 -5.86 14.56 5.69
C GLU A 301 -6.56 14.34 4.34
N THR A 302 -6.71 13.09 3.93
CA THR A 302 -7.30 12.66 2.65
C THR A 302 -8.83 12.73 2.66
N ASN A 303 -9.44 12.97 1.50
CA ASN A 303 -10.90 12.81 1.33
C ASN A 303 -11.29 11.36 0.97
N ARG A 304 -10.33 10.41 0.98
CA ARG A 304 -10.59 8.98 0.68
C ARG A 304 -11.36 8.25 1.78
N TYR A 305 -11.30 8.70 3.04
CA TYR A 305 -11.89 8.03 4.22
C TYR A 305 -12.84 8.92 5.02
#